data_AF-A0A2N1YK24-F1
#
_entry.id   AF-A0A2N1YK24-F1
#
_cell.length_a   1.000
_cell.length_b   1.000
_cell.length_c   1.000
_cell.angle_alpha   90.00
_cell.angle_beta   90.00
_cell.angle_gamma   90.00
#
_symmetry.space_group_name_H-M   'P 1'
#
loop_
_entity.id
_entity.type
_entity.pdbx_description
1 polymer ?
#
loop_
_entity_poly.entity_id
_entity_poly.type
_entity_poly.pdbx_seq_one_letter_code
_entity_poly.pdbx_strand_id
1 'polypeptide(L)'
;MRIINLKPSRPVAFALALVPFLLLVVLYVVASDARLAENPNDKLLPGLTSMTDAVHRLAFTEDVRSGEYILWKDTAASLQRLLTALLVSSSLALFVGILLGTIPLFRALMGALVT
;
A
#
# COMPACT_ATOMS: atom_id res chain seq x y z
N MET A 1 -29.21 17.57 27.14
CA MET A 1 -28.03 17.96 26.30
C MET A 1 -28.09 17.14 25.00
N ARG A 2 -27.87 17.75 23.82
CA ARG A 2 -27.92 17.03 22.53
C ARG A 2 -26.61 16.26 22.30
N ILE A 3 -26.67 15.00 21.85
CA ILE A 3 -25.50 14.14 21.56
C ILE A 3 -24.54 14.84 20.58
N ILE A 4 -25.08 15.63 19.65
CA ILE A 4 -24.30 16.39 18.66
C ILE A 4 -23.34 17.44 19.26
N ASN A 5 -23.55 17.83 20.52
CA ASN A 5 -22.71 18.80 21.23
C ASN A 5 -21.65 18.14 22.13
N LEU A 6 -21.59 16.81 22.17
CA LEU A 6 -20.59 16.09 22.95
C LEU A 6 -19.25 16.10 22.20
N LYS A 7 -18.25 16.78 22.76
CA LYS A 7 -16.86 16.71 22.31
C LYS A 7 -16.12 15.71 23.18
N PRO A 8 -15.77 14.51 22.67
CA PRO A 8 -15.03 13.54 23.46
C PRO A 8 -13.67 14.11 23.85
N SER A 9 -13.24 13.85 25.08
CA SER A 9 -11.87 14.14 25.50
C SER A 9 -10.90 13.29 24.67
N ARG A 10 -9.65 13.75 24.51
CA ARG A 10 -8.61 13.04 23.74
C ARG A 10 -8.55 11.52 23.99
N PRO A 11 -8.57 10.99 25.23
CA PRO A 11 -8.54 9.55 25.45
C PRO A 11 -9.82 8.86 24.96
N VAL A 12 -11.00 9.47 25.15
CA VAL A 12 -12.28 8.92 24.70
C VAL A 12 -12.36 8.91 23.17
N ALA A 13 -11.86 9.96 22.51
CA ALA A 13 -11.80 10.03 21.06
C ALA A 13 -10.90 8.91 20.47
N PHE A 14 -9.73 8.65 21.08
CA PHE A 14 -8.85 7.57 20.67
C PHE A 14 -9.49 6.19 20.90
N ALA A 15 -10.11 5.98 22.06
CA ALA A 15 -10.82 4.73 22.36
C ALA A 15 -11.94 4.47 21.33
N LEU A 16 -12.76 5.49 21.01
CA LEU A 16 -13.79 5.39 19.98
C LEU A 16 -13.21 5.11 18.59
N ALA A 17 -12.08 5.74 18.25
CA ALA A 17 -11.40 5.50 16.98
C ALA A 17 -10.91 4.05 16.86
N LEU A 18 -10.56 3.40 17.97
CA LEU A 18 -10.07 2.02 17.99
C LEU A 18 -11.19 0.97 17.83
N VAL A 19 -12.42 1.30 18.26
CA VAL A 19 -13.60 0.41 18.19
C VAL A 19 -13.78 -0.26 16.81
N PRO A 20 -13.86 0.46 15.68
CA PRO A 20 -14.07 -0.18 14.38
C PRO A 20 -12.93 -1.13 14.00
N PHE A 21 -11.68 -0.85 14.39
CA PHE A 21 -10.55 -1.73 14.10
C PHE A 21 -10.60 -3.01 14.93
N LEU A 22 -10.91 -2.90 16.23
CA LEU A 22 -11.09 -4.09 17.07
C LEU A 22 -12.23 -4.96 16.57
N LEU A 23 -13.34 -4.36 16.14
CA LEU A 23 -14.45 -5.08 15.54
C LEU A 23 -14.00 -5.84 14.28
N LEU A 24 -13.23 -5.21 13.39
CA LEU A 24 -12.66 -5.88 12.21
C LEU A 24 -11.72 -7.03 12.58
N VAL A 25 -10.85 -6.86 13.59
CA VAL A 25 -9.95 -7.92 14.06
C VAL A 25 -10.73 -9.11 14.59
N VAL A 26 -11.74 -8.87 15.44
CA VAL A 26 -12.60 -9.93 15.97
C VAL A 26 -13.34 -10.64 14.83
N LEU A 27 -13.91 -9.88 13.90
CA LEU A 27 -14.60 -10.46 12.74
C LEU A 27 -13.66 -11.33 11.89
N TYR A 28 -12.43 -10.87 11.65
CA TYR A 28 -11.42 -11.62 10.92
C TYR A 28 -11.06 -12.93 11.60
N VAL A 29 -10.77 -12.91 12.90
CA VAL A 29 -10.38 -14.10 13.65
C VAL A 29 -11.52 -15.13 13.65
N VAL A 30 -12.75 -14.70 13.91
CA VAL A 30 -13.92 -15.58 13.90
C VAL A 30 -14.18 -16.16 12.51
N ALA A 31 -14.08 -15.34 11.47
CA ALA A 31 -14.29 -15.81 10.09
C ALA A 31 -13.17 -16.74 9.61
N SER A 32 -11.92 -16.45 9.98
CA SER A 32 -10.76 -17.30 9.65
C SER A 32 -10.88 -18.68 10.30
N ASP A 33 -11.22 -18.73 11.59
CA ASP A 33 -11.41 -20.00 12.32
C ASP A 33 -12.55 -20.84 11.71
N ALA A 34 -13.70 -20.22 11.45
CA ALA A 34 -14.83 -20.90 10.81
C ALA A 34 -14.45 -21.49 9.43
N ARG A 35 -13.67 -20.76 8.62
CA ARG A 35 -13.22 -21.26 7.31
C ARG A 35 -12.16 -22.35 7.42
N LEU A 36 -11.21 -22.22 8.35
CA LEU A 36 -10.17 -23.21 8.57
C LEU A 36 -10.72 -24.53 9.14
N ALA A 37 -11.81 -24.46 9.93
CA ALA A 37 -12.51 -25.63 10.41
C ALA A 37 -13.15 -26.45 9.26
N GLU A 38 -13.66 -25.78 8.23
CA GLU A 38 -14.19 -26.44 7.02
C GLU A 38 -13.08 -26.86 6.05
N ASN A 39 -12.04 -26.03 5.91
CA ASN A 39 -10.92 -26.27 5.01
C ASN A 39 -9.59 -25.86 5.66
N PRO A 40 -8.81 -26.81 6.21
CA PRO A 40 -7.53 -26.52 6.85
C PRO A 40 -6.48 -25.87 5.94
N ASN A 41 -6.65 -25.98 4.62
CA ASN A 41 -5.74 -25.41 3.61
C ASN A 41 -6.32 -24.15 2.94
N ASP A 42 -7.29 -23.49 3.56
CA ASP A 42 -7.89 -22.26 3.04
C ASP A 42 -6.84 -21.12 3.00
N LYS A 43 -6.65 -20.53 1.81
CA LYS A 43 -5.69 -19.44 1.57
C LYS A 43 -6.32 -18.06 1.62
N LEU A 44 -7.65 -17.95 1.69
CA LEU A 44 -8.38 -16.68 1.63
C LEU A 44 -8.35 -15.95 2.98
N LEU A 45 -8.57 -16.67 4.07
CA LEU A 45 -8.53 -16.16 5.44
C LEU A 45 -7.51 -16.96 6.27
N PRO A 46 -6.21 -16.82 5.98
CA PRO A 46 -5.16 -17.58 6.66
C PRO A 46 -5.15 -17.27 8.16
N GLY A 47 -4.86 -18.27 8.99
CA GLY A 47 -4.71 -18.06 10.44
C GLY A 47 -3.51 -17.16 10.76
N LEU A 48 -3.55 -16.48 11.90
CA LEU A 48 -2.49 -15.53 12.30
C LEU A 48 -1.08 -16.15 12.29
N THR A 49 -0.95 -17.40 12.75
CA THR A 49 0.33 -18.14 12.74
C THR A 49 0.85 -18.38 11.32
N SER A 50 -0.03 -18.79 10.41
CA SER A 50 0.33 -18.99 9.00
C SER A 50 0.76 -17.68 8.32
N MET A 51 0.18 -16.54 8.71
CA MET A 51 0.62 -15.23 8.25
C MET A 51 2.02 -14.90 8.78
N THR A 52 2.27 -15.09 10.07
CA THR A 52 3.60 -14.82 10.66
C THR A 52 4.67 -15.72 10.05
N ASP A 53 4.36 -16.99 9.82
CA ASP A 53 5.28 -17.95 9.20
C ASP A 53 5.59 -17.58 7.75
N ALA A 54 4.57 -17.12 7.00
CA ALA A 54 4.75 -16.65 5.64
C ALA A 54 5.65 -15.40 5.59
N VAL A 55 5.43 -14.43 6.48
CA VAL A 55 6.28 -13.24 6.59
C VAL A 55 7.71 -13.65 6.95
N HIS A 56 7.89 -14.53 7.94
CA HIS A 56 9.22 -14.98 8.35
C HIS A 56 9.97 -15.65 7.20
N ARG A 57 9.29 -16.55 6.48
CA ARG A 57 9.86 -17.23 5.32
C ARG A 57 10.26 -16.28 4.20
N LEU A 58 9.46 -15.26 3.91
CA LEU A 58 9.71 -14.37 2.77
C LEU A 58 10.69 -13.23 3.08
N ALA A 59 10.67 -12.70 4.32
CA ALA A 59 11.50 -11.57 4.72
C ALA A 59 12.83 -11.95 5.35
N PHE A 60 12.88 -13.07 6.09
CA PHE A 60 14.00 -13.40 6.97
C PHE A 60 14.62 -14.76 6.71
N THR A 61 14.13 -15.50 5.72
CA THR A 61 14.71 -16.79 5.31
C THR A 61 15.22 -16.69 3.88
N GLU A 62 16.42 -17.20 3.63
CA GLU A 62 16.98 -17.27 2.28
C GLU A 62 16.30 -18.37 1.47
N ASP A 63 16.02 -18.09 0.20
CA ASP A 63 15.51 -19.08 -0.74
C ASP A 63 16.60 -20.12 -1.03
N VAL A 64 16.27 -21.41 -0.88
CA VAL A 64 17.23 -22.52 -1.04
C VAL A 64 17.80 -22.62 -2.46
N ARG A 65 17.07 -22.12 -3.47
CA ARG A 65 17.45 -22.19 -4.87
C ARG A 65 18.31 -20.99 -5.29
N SER A 66 18.03 -19.79 -4.78
CA SER A 66 18.75 -18.57 -5.20
C SER A 66 19.67 -17.96 -4.15
N GLY A 67 19.53 -18.33 -2.87
CA GLY A 67 20.24 -17.71 -1.75
C GLY A 67 19.77 -16.30 -1.42
N GLU A 68 18.61 -15.89 -1.92
CA GLU A 68 18.12 -14.50 -1.79
C GLU A 68 16.94 -14.40 -0.82
N TYR A 69 16.80 -13.25 -0.18
CA TYR A 69 15.61 -12.90 0.58
C TYR A 69 14.54 -12.32 -0.35
N ILE A 70 13.51 -13.12 -0.63
CA ILE A 70 12.49 -12.84 -1.65
C ILE A 70 11.84 -11.47 -1.46
N LEU A 71 11.36 -11.16 -0.25
CA LEU A 71 10.63 -9.92 0.02
C LEU A 71 11.50 -8.69 -0.27
N TRP A 72 12.77 -8.71 0.14
CA TRP A 72 13.68 -7.58 -0.06
C TRP A 72 14.04 -7.40 -1.53
N LYS A 73 14.29 -8.50 -2.25
CA LYS A 73 14.59 -8.44 -3.68
C LYS A 73 13.41 -7.87 -4.47
N ASP A 74 12.20 -8.36 -4.23
CA ASP A 74 11.01 -7.90 -4.92
C ASP A 74 10.66 -6.45 -4.57
N THR A 75 10.89 -6.03 -3.33
CA THR A 75 10.71 -4.66 -2.88
C THR A 75 11.70 -3.72 -3.58
N ALA A 76 12.98 -4.08 -3.63
CA ALA A 76 14.00 -3.30 -4.31
C ALA A 76 13.73 -3.18 -5.81
N ALA A 77 13.39 -4.28 -6.47
CA ALA A 77 13.04 -4.28 -7.89
C ALA A 77 11.80 -3.41 -8.18
N SER A 78 10.79 -3.47 -7.31
CA SER A 78 9.58 -2.63 -7.43
C SER A 78 9.90 -1.15 -7.23
N LEU A 79 10.68 -0.81 -6.21
CA LEU A 79 11.10 0.56 -5.95
C LEU A 79 11.94 1.12 -7.09
N GLN A 80 12.87 0.33 -7.63
CA GLN A 80 13.65 0.72 -8.81
C GLN A 80 12.74 1.05 -9.99
N ARG A 81 11.78 0.17 -10.33
CA ARG A 81 10.83 0.42 -11.42
C ARG A 81 10.01 1.69 -11.21
N LEU A 82 9.50 1.90 -9.99
CA LEU A 82 8.74 3.10 -9.64
C LEU A 82 9.58 4.37 -9.79
N LEU A 83 10.80 4.38 -9.24
CA LEU A 83 11.69 5.53 -9.31
C LEU A 83 12.13 5.83 -10.74
N THR A 84 12.46 4.81 -11.53
CA THR A 84 12.83 4.99 -12.94
C THR A 84 11.66 5.57 -13.74
N ALA A 85 10.45 5.03 -13.58
CA ALA A 85 9.27 5.55 -14.26
C ALA A 85 8.99 7.01 -13.86
N LEU A 86 9.01 7.31 -12.56
CA LEU A 86 8.80 8.65 -12.05
C LEU A 86 9.82 9.64 -12.60
N LEU A 87 11.12 9.31 -12.53
CA LEU A 87 12.18 10.18 -13.03
C LEU A 87 12.02 10.47 -14.51
N VAL A 88 11.79 9.44 -15.34
CA VAL A 88 11.63 9.60 -16.78
C VAL A 88 10.41 10.49 -17.08
N SER A 89 9.25 10.20 -16.49
CA SER A 89 8.03 10.98 -16.70
C SER A 89 8.18 12.42 -16.21
N SER A 90 8.70 12.64 -15.01
CA SER A 90 8.88 13.97 -14.44
C SER A 90 9.91 14.79 -15.22
N SER A 91 11.03 14.20 -15.64
CA SER A 91 12.03 14.90 -16.45
C SER A 91 11.47 15.30 -17.82
N LEU A 92 10.70 14.41 -18.47
CA LEU A 92 10.09 14.73 -19.76
C LEU A 92 9.01 15.81 -19.61
N ALA A 93 8.13 15.69 -18.61
CA ALA A 93 7.10 16.67 -18.33
C ALA A 93 7.71 18.04 -17.99
N LEU A 94 8.77 18.07 -17.18
CA LEU A 94 9.50 19.29 -16.84
C LEU A 94 10.13 19.92 -18.09
N PHE A 95 10.80 19.13 -18.92
CA PHE A 95 11.43 19.60 -20.15
C PHE A 95 10.39 20.21 -21.10
N VAL A 96 9.29 19.51 -21.37
CA VAL A 96 8.20 20.01 -22.23
C VAL A 96 7.54 21.25 -21.61
N GLY A 97 7.30 21.24 -20.30
CA GLY A 97 6.72 22.38 -19.58
C GLY A 97 7.59 23.64 -19.67
N ILE A 98 8.91 23.50 -19.54
CA ILE A 98 9.86 24.60 -19.70
C ILE A 98 9.83 25.14 -21.15
N LEU A 99 9.84 24.27 -22.16
CA LEU A 99 9.78 24.70 -23.57
C LEU A 99 8.49 25.44 -23.90
N LEU A 100 7.34 24.93 -23.44
CA LEU A 100 6.04 25.59 -23.61
C LEU A 100 5.96 26.94 -22.87
N GLY A 101 6.60 27.05 -21.70
CA GLY A 101 6.61 28.28 -20.90
C GLY A 101 7.56 29.36 -21.43
N THR A 102 8.66 28.97 -22.06
CA THR A 102 9.75 29.89 -22.44
C THR A 102 9.81 30.21 -23.93
N ILE A 103 9.41 29.31 -24.84
CA ILE A 103 9.52 29.48 -26.29
C ILE A 103 8.13 29.65 -26.91
N PRO A 104 7.74 30.88 -27.33
CA PRO A 104 6.41 31.15 -27.88
C PRO A 104 6.08 30.33 -29.14
N LEU A 105 7.07 30.06 -29.99
CA LEU A 105 6.89 29.25 -31.20
C LEU A 105 6.58 27.78 -30.88
N PHE A 106 7.26 27.20 -29.88
CA PHE A 106 6.99 25.84 -29.43
C PHE A 106 5.60 25.72 -28.78
N ARG A 107 5.19 26.76 -28.03
CA ARG A 107 3.82 26.87 -27.49
C ARG A 107 2.76 26.97 -28.58
N ALA A 108 3.00 27.72 -29.65
CA ALA A 108 2.05 27.81 -30.77
C ALA A 108 1.90 26.46 -31.50
N LEU A 109 2.97 25.68 -31.59
CA LEU A 109 2.98 24.37 -32.23
C LEU A 109 2.31 23.27 -31.38
N MET A 110 2.72 23.15 -30.11
CA MET A 110 2.38 22.01 -29.24
C MET A 110 1.37 22.34 -28.13
N GLY A 111 1.01 23.61 -27.94
CA GLY A 111 0.12 24.05 -26.86
C GLY A 111 -1.22 23.30 -26.87
N ALA A 112 -1.93 23.30 -28.00
CA ALA A 112 -3.25 22.66 -28.11
C ALA A 112 -3.25 21.12 -27.94
N LEU A 113 -2.11 20.46 -28.06
CA LEU A 113 -1.99 19.02 -27.82
C LEU A 113 -1.76 18.70 -26.33
N VAL A 114 -1.11 19.62 -25.61
CA VAL A 114 -0.64 19.40 -24.24
C VAL A 114 -1.56 20.03 -23.18
N THR A 115 -2.20 21.17 -23.48
CA THR A 115 -3.18 21.87 -22.61
C THR A 115 -4.58 21.76 -23.16
#